data_AF-A0A6I7WF40-F1
#
_entry.id   AF-A0A6I7WF40-F1
#
_cell.length_a   1.000
_cell.length_b   1.000
_cell.length_c   1.000
_cell.angle_alpha   90.00
_cell.angle_beta   90.00
_cell.angle_gamma   90.00
#
_symmetry.space_group_name_H-M   'P 1'
#
loop_
_entity.id
_entity.type
_entity.pdbx_description
1 polymer ?
#
loop_
_entity_poly.entity_id
_entity_poly.type
_entity_poly.pdbx_seq_one_letter_code
_entity_poly.pdbx_strand_id
1 'polypeptide(L)'
;AFFKQTINNNGFPDKVVMDKSGANYAGLANINLLLILAGVATMIDILQVKYLNNIIEQDHRFIKKITKPMMGFKAFHSAQAT
;
A
#
# COMPACT_ATOMS: atom_id res chain seq x y z
N ALA A 1 3.36 4.56 -10.50
CA ALA A 1 3.98 3.61 -9.54
C ALA A 1 3.37 3.84 -8.16
N PHE A 2 3.12 2.78 -7.39
CA PHE A 2 2.34 2.78 -6.14
C PHE A 2 2.77 3.88 -5.14
N PHE A 3 4.03 3.85 -4.68
CA PHE A 3 4.50 4.80 -3.65
C PHE A 3 4.33 6.27 -4.01
N LYS A 4 4.55 6.65 -5.28
CA LYS A 4 4.33 8.03 -5.75
C LYS A 4 2.88 8.46 -5.56
N GLN A 5 1.93 7.60 -5.91
CA GLN A 5 0.51 7.90 -5.76
C GLN A 5 0.12 7.97 -4.28
N THR A 6 0.61 7.06 -3.46
CA THR A 6 0.31 7.02 -2.03
C THR A 6 0.82 8.25 -1.30
N ILE A 7 2.05 8.71 -1.61
CA ILE A 7 2.64 9.92 -1.01
C ILE A 7 1.89 11.18 -1.45
N ASN A 8 1.50 11.27 -2.72
CA ASN A 8 0.74 12.42 -3.21
C ASN A 8 -0.64 12.55 -2.55
N ASN A 9 -1.28 11.42 -2.24
CA ASN A 9 -2.63 11.40 -1.69
C ASN A 9 -2.67 11.52 -0.16
N ASN A 10 -1.67 10.98 0.54
CA ASN A 10 -1.66 10.86 2.01
C ASN A 10 -0.57 11.69 2.70
N GLY A 11 0.32 12.32 1.94
CA GLY A 11 1.51 12.99 2.46
C GLY A 11 2.71 12.07 2.60
N PHE A 12 3.84 12.66 3.02
CA PHE A 12 5.10 11.97 3.18
C PHE A 12 5.16 11.23 4.53
N PRO A 13 5.40 9.91 4.57
CA PRO A 13 5.39 9.16 5.81
C PRO A 13 6.74 9.20 6.53
N ASP A 14 6.72 9.22 7.86
CA ASP A 14 7.93 9.04 8.68
C ASP A 14 8.36 7.56 8.74
N LYS A 15 7.38 6.65 8.77
CA LYS A 15 7.60 5.21 8.89
C LYS A 15 6.68 4.45 7.94
N VAL A 16 7.20 3.40 7.33
CA VAL A 16 6.43 2.49 6.48
C VAL A 16 6.59 1.06 6.98
N VAL A 17 5.47 0.46 7.36
CA VAL A 17 5.40 -0.96 7.69
C VAL A 17 5.12 -1.74 6.41
N MET A 18 5.93 -2.78 6.16
CA MET A 18 5.78 -3.61 4.98
C MET A 18 5.98 -5.09 5.28
N ASP A 19 5.42 -5.92 4.39
CA ASP A 19 5.65 -7.35 4.35
C ASP A 19 7.07 -7.70 3.90
N LYS A 20 7.43 -8.99 3.86
CA LYS A 20 8.77 -9.45 3.45
C LYS A 20 8.97 -9.43 1.92
N SER A 21 8.39 -8.45 1.23
CA SER A 21 8.50 -8.31 -0.23
C SER A 21 9.78 -7.59 -0.62
N GLY A 22 10.62 -8.23 -1.44
CA GLY A 22 11.86 -7.61 -1.94
C GLY A 22 11.61 -6.40 -2.83
N ALA A 23 10.54 -6.41 -3.63
CA ALA A 23 10.20 -5.30 -4.52
C ALA A 23 9.79 -4.03 -3.75
N ASN A 24 9.03 -4.20 -2.66
CA ASN A 24 8.64 -3.10 -1.78
C ASN A 24 9.85 -2.47 -1.10
N TYR A 25 10.80 -3.31 -0.65
CA TYR A 25 12.02 -2.85 0.01
C TYR A 25 12.90 -2.07 -0.98
N ALA A 26 13.10 -2.60 -2.19
CA ALA A 26 13.85 -1.91 -3.23
C ALA A 26 13.21 -0.56 -3.61
N GLY A 27 11.87 -0.50 -3.67
CA GLY A 27 11.13 0.74 -3.91
C GLY A 27 11.38 1.80 -2.84
N LEU A 28 11.26 1.43 -1.56
CA LEU A 28 11.50 2.36 -0.43
C LEU A 28 12.98 2.73 -0.29
N ALA A 29 13.90 1.79 -0.52
CA ALA A 29 15.34 2.07 -0.51
C ALA A 29 15.74 3.08 -1.59
N ASN A 30 15.18 2.95 -2.80
CA ASN A 30 15.39 3.93 -3.87
C ASN A 30 14.82 5.30 -3.51
N ILE A 31 13.66 5.36 -2.85
CA ILE A 31 13.09 6.64 -2.37
C ILE A 31 14.04 7.27 -1.35
N ASN A 32 14.52 6.52 -0.35
CA ASN A 32 15.48 7.03 0.63
C ASN A 32 16.79 7.51 -0.03
N LEU A 33 17.30 6.78 -1.03
CA LEU A 33 18.47 7.22 -1.79
C LEU A 33 18.22 8.56 -2.50
N LEU A 34 17.06 8.74 -3.13
CA LEU A 34 16.71 10.00 -3.79
C LEU A 34 16.62 11.16 -2.79
N LEU A 35 16.11 10.93 -1.57
CA LEU A 35 16.07 11.94 -0.51
C LEU A 35 17.47 12.39 -0.09
N ILE A 36 18.40 11.43 0.07
CA ILE A 36 19.81 11.73 0.37
C ILE A 36 20.42 12.59 -0.74
N LEU A 37 20.22 12.20 -1.99
CA LEU A 37 20.74 12.93 -3.16
C LEU A 37 20.14 14.35 -3.26
N ALA A 38 18.90 14.53 -2.81
CA ALA A 38 18.23 15.83 -2.73
C ALA A 38 18.64 16.66 -1.50
N GLY A 39 19.51 16.15 -0.62
CA GLY A 39 19.94 16.85 0.60
C GLY A 39 18.89 16.90 1.71
N VAL A 40 17.86 16.05 1.65
CA VAL A 40 16.83 15.95 2.67
C VAL A 40 17.34 15.10 3.84
N ALA A 41 17.34 15.66 5.05
CA ALA A 41 17.87 15.00 6.25
C ALA A 41 16.94 13.91 6.82
N THR A 42 15.68 13.88 6.39
CA THR A 42 14.66 12.93 6.86
C THR A 42 14.54 11.76 5.90
N MET A 43 14.63 10.54 6.42
CA MET A 43 14.39 9.30 5.68
C MET A 43 13.15 8.59 6.20
N ILE A 44 12.62 7.69 5.37
CA ILE A 44 11.52 6.81 5.76
C ILE A 44 12.10 5.61 6.52
N ASP A 45 11.61 5.38 7.74
CA ASP A 45 11.93 4.16 8.48
C ASP A 45 11.16 2.97 7.89
N ILE A 46 11.88 1.97 7.40
CA ILE A 46 11.29 0.77 6.81
C ILE A 46 11.19 -0.31 7.89
N LEU A 47 9.96 -0.71 8.24
CA LEU A 47 9.66 -1.65 9.32
C LEU A 47 9.09 -2.96 8.78
N GLN A 48 9.70 -4.09 9.18
CA GLN A 48 9.19 -5.44 8.90
C GLN A 48 8.80 -6.13 10.20
N VAL A 49 7.64 -5.76 10.74
CA VAL A 49 7.20 -6.19 12.06
C VAL A 49 6.03 -7.17 11.94
N LYS A 50 6.25 -8.43 12.38
CA LYS A 50 5.27 -9.52 12.21
C LYS A 50 3.88 -9.18 12.74
N TYR A 51 3.78 -8.53 13.90
CA TYR A 51 2.47 -8.22 14.49
C TYR A 51 1.75 -7.07 13.78
N LEU A 52 2.48 -6.09 13.22
CA LEU A 52 1.88 -5.00 12.44
C LEU A 52 1.38 -5.50 11.07
N ASN A 53 1.97 -6.57 10.54
CA ASN A 53 1.47 -7.23 9.33
C ASN A 53 0.05 -7.75 9.51
N ASN A 54 -0.37 -8.11 10.73
CA ASN A 54 -1.75 -8.55 10.98
C ASN A 54 -2.77 -7.45 10.66
N ILE A 55 -2.44 -6.18 10.88
CA ILE A 55 -3.32 -5.04 10.55
C ILE A 55 -3.45 -4.91 9.03
N ILE A 56 -2.33 -4.99 8.31
CA ILE A 56 -2.29 -4.98 6.84
C ILE A 56 -3.12 -6.15 6.28
N GLU A 57 -2.97 -7.34 6.85
CA GLU A 57 -3.75 -8.52 6.46
C GLU A 57 -5.25 -8.37 6.75
N GLN A 58 -5.62 -7.72 7.85
CA GLN A 58 -7.03 -7.40 8.16
C GLN A 58 -7.62 -6.45 7.14
N ASP A 59 -6.91 -5.38 6.79
CA ASP A 59 -7.36 -4.40 5.79
C ASP A 59 -7.58 -5.07 4.42
N HIS A 60 -6.62 -5.89 3.99
CA HIS A 60 -6.76 -6.69 2.78
C HIS A 60 -7.98 -7.62 2.80
N ARG A 61 -8.31 -8.23 3.95
CA ARG A 61 -9.50 -9.07 4.09
C ARG A 61 -10.78 -8.24 3.94
N PHE A 62 -10.82 -7.04 4.51
CA PHE A 62 -11.97 -6.15 4.41
C PHE A 62 -12.23 -5.73 2.95
N ILE A 63 -11.18 -5.25 2.25
CA ILE A 63 -11.27 -4.88 0.84
C ILE A 63 -11.74 -6.07 -0.01
N LYS A 64 -11.15 -7.26 0.19
CA LYS A 64 -11.55 -8.47 -0.55
C LYS A 64 -12.98 -8.90 -0.25
N LYS A 65 -13.47 -8.71 0.97
CA LYS A 65 -14.85 -9.02 1.34
C LYS A 65 -15.84 -8.16 0.56
N ILE A 66 -15.51 -6.89 0.32
CA ILE A 66 -16.34 -5.97 -0.47
C ILE A 66 -16.23 -6.31 -1.96
N THR A 67 -15.03 -6.56 -2.49
CA THR A 67 -14.82 -6.71 -3.94
C THR A 67 -15.23 -8.06 -4.51
N LYS A 68 -15.07 -9.17 -3.76
CA LYS A 68 -15.37 -10.53 -4.26
C LYS A 68 -16.81 -10.71 -4.76
N PRO A 69 -17.86 -10.27 -4.06
CA PRO A 69 -19.24 -10.39 -4.56
C PRO A 69 -19.49 -9.60 -5.85
N MET A 70 -18.78 -8.48 -6.06
CA MET A 70 -18.95 -7.63 -7.24
C MET A 70 -18.37 -8.25 -8.52
N MET A 71 -17.43 -9.18 -8.41
CA MET A 71 -16.77 -9.80 -9.56
C MET A 71 -17.67 -10.78 -10.36
N GLY A 72 -18.80 -11.20 -9.79
CA GLY A 72 -19.77 -12.08 -10.47
C GLY A 72 -20.78 -11.36 -11.36
N PHE A 73 -20.92 -10.04 -11.21
CA PHE A 73 -21.88 -9.26 -11.99
C PHE A 73 -21.29 -8.93 -13.36
N LYS A 74 -21.76 -9.61 -14.41
CA LYS A 74 -21.31 -9.40 -15.79
C LYS A 74 -21.86 -8.12 -16.43
N ALA A 75 -22.94 -7.53 -15.89
CA ALA A 75 -23.53 -6.28 -16.37
C ALA A 75 -24.33 -5.58 -15.26
N PHE A 76 -24.24 -4.24 -15.19
CA PHE A 76 -24.98 -3.42 -14.21
C PHE A 76 -26.50 -3.54 -14.35
N HIS A 77 -27.01 -3.77 -15.57
CA HIS A 77 -28.45 -3.90 -15.79
C HIS A 77 -29.06 -5.13 -15.08
N SER A 78 -28.31 -6.22 -14.96
CA SER A 78 -28.74 -7.42 -14.23
C SER A 78 -28.76 -7.24 -12.71
N ALA A 79 -28.09 -6.20 -12.18
CA ALA A 79 -28.05 -5.90 -10.75
C ALA A 79 -29.25 -5.03 -10.30
N GLN A 80 -29.99 -4.41 -11.21
CA GLN A 80 -31.18 -3.59 -10.89
C GLN A 80 -32.45 -4.45 -10.65
N ALA A 81 -32.41 -5.73 -11.03
CA ALA A 81 -33.58 -6.62 -11.01
C ALA A 81 -33.67 -7.51 -9.75
N THR A 82 -32.83 -7.28 -8.73
CA THR A 82 -32.86 -7.97 -7.42
C THR A 82 -32.92 -6.94 -6.31
#